data_AF-A0A7C5F7S5-F1
#
_entry.id   AF-A0A7C5F7S5-F1
#
_cell.length_a   1.000
_cell.length_b   1.000
_cell.length_c   1.000
_cell.angle_alpha   90.00
_cell.angle_beta   90.00
_cell.angle_gamma   90.00
#
_symmetry.space_group_name_H-M   'P 1'
#
loop_
_entity.id
_entity.type
_entity.pdbx_description
1 polymer ?
#
loop_
_entity_poly.entity_id
_entity_poly.type
_entity_poly.pdbx_seq_one_letter_code
_entity_poly.pdbx_strand_id
1 'polypeptide(L)'
;MNEEKKKRNVSDEQIKGVEGNRKPPYRMLNYEDGAFTEEERKYLERQLKSLFAFVGCVIPDKVEIEGVIVPVHELVWRMINKQNITEDEIAYARQLADMLEAKKNYNEFRLKHDDLTDEQAENLYFEACGLMRAIISLRELGDERTRQAVADRMRERKIEDARQLIEFIKNIR
;
A
#
# COMPACT_ATOMS: atom_id res chain seq x y z
N MET A 1 51.99 -14.79 -10.11
CA MET A 1 51.64 -16.01 -9.35
C MET A 1 51.24 -15.54 -7.95
N ASN A 2 49.98 -15.50 -7.54
CA ASN A 2 48.86 -16.36 -7.91
C ASN A 2 47.55 -15.55 -7.98
N GLU A 3 46.74 -15.91 -8.97
CA GLU A 3 45.34 -15.54 -9.11
C GLU A 3 44.46 -16.30 -8.08
N GLU A 4 43.20 -15.87 -8.00
CA GLU A 4 42.05 -16.51 -7.35
C GLU A 4 41.87 -16.35 -5.82
N LYS A 5 41.00 -15.41 -5.44
CA LYS A 5 39.58 -15.71 -5.13
C LYS A 5 38.79 -14.44 -4.83
N LYS A 6 38.08 -14.00 -5.87
CA LYS A 6 37.00 -13.01 -5.87
C LYS A 6 35.71 -13.67 -5.38
N LYS A 7 35.26 -13.36 -4.16
CA LYS A 7 33.86 -13.49 -3.70
C LYS A 7 33.61 -12.34 -2.70
N ARG A 8 33.10 -11.20 -3.19
CA ARG A 8 31.71 -10.74 -2.97
C ARG A 8 31.27 -10.89 -1.52
N ASN A 9 31.46 -9.84 -0.74
CA ASN A 9 30.65 -9.49 0.43
C ASN A 9 30.35 -7.99 0.31
N VAL A 10 29.21 -7.67 -0.28
CA VAL A 10 28.62 -6.32 -0.24
C VAL A 10 27.18 -6.53 0.20
N SER A 11 26.99 -6.62 1.51
CA SER A 11 25.72 -6.51 2.19
C SER A 11 26.09 -6.47 3.66
N ASP A 12 26.06 -5.29 4.26
CA ASP A 12 25.85 -5.05 5.70
C ASP A 12 26.04 -3.56 6.07
N GLU A 13 26.54 -2.72 5.16
CA GLU A 13 26.87 -1.32 5.48
C GLU A 13 25.95 -0.23 4.89
N GLN A 14 24.80 -0.57 4.30
CA GLN A 14 23.91 0.45 3.70
C GLN A 14 22.49 0.54 4.25
N ILE A 15 22.17 -0.13 5.36
CA ILE A 15 20.90 0.08 6.06
C ILE A 15 21.16 0.84 7.37
N LYS A 16 21.68 2.06 7.25
CA LYS A 16 21.69 3.05 8.33
C LYS A 16 21.34 4.41 7.76
N GLY A 17 20.04 4.71 7.70
CA GLY A 17 19.60 5.99 7.17
C GLY A 17 18.10 6.18 6.96
N VAL A 18 17.24 5.61 7.81
CA VAL A 18 15.83 6.03 7.86
C VAL A 18 15.34 6.02 9.32
N GLU A 19 16.04 6.72 10.21
CA GLU A 19 15.47 7.11 11.51
C GLU A 19 14.56 8.34 11.31
N GLY A 20 13.36 8.06 10.80
CA GLY A 20 12.23 8.97 10.84
C GLY A 20 11.20 8.41 11.81
N ASN A 21 11.36 8.71 13.09
CA ASN A 21 10.50 8.28 14.19
C ASN A 21 9.06 8.79 14.02
N ARG A 22 8.25 8.10 13.20
CA ARG A 22 6.80 8.34 13.05
C ARG A 22 6.08 7.02 13.24
N LYS A 23 5.73 6.74 14.50
CA LYS A 23 4.85 5.62 14.83
C LYS A 23 3.53 5.77 14.08
N PRO A 24 3.04 4.75 13.35
CA PRO A 24 1.75 4.81 12.69
C PRO A 24 0.63 4.97 13.73
N PRO A 25 -0.47 5.67 13.41
CA PRO A 25 -1.49 6.10 14.39
C PRO A 25 -2.34 4.97 14.99
N TYR A 26 -2.18 3.72 14.57
CA TYR A 26 -2.94 2.59 15.08
C TYR A 26 -2.00 1.50 15.59
N ARG A 27 -1.79 1.48 16.91
CA ARG A 27 -1.17 0.38 17.63
C ARG A 27 -2.18 -0.78 17.67
N MET A 28 -2.27 -1.57 16.59
CA MET A 28 -3.07 -2.79 16.62
C MET A 28 -2.28 -3.86 17.37
N LEU A 29 -2.84 -4.24 18.53
CA LEU A 29 -2.59 -5.48 19.27
C LEU A 29 -1.28 -5.56 20.09
N ASN A 30 -1.41 -6.17 21.28
CA ASN A 30 -0.34 -6.35 22.25
C ASN A 30 0.59 -7.45 21.76
N TYR A 31 1.86 -7.10 21.55
CA TYR A 31 2.91 -7.99 21.06
C TYR A 31 3.54 -8.77 22.23
N GLU A 32 3.26 -10.07 22.29
CA GLU A 32 4.24 -11.04 22.80
C GLU A 32 4.57 -12.00 21.66
N ASP A 33 5.85 -12.01 21.28
CA ASP A 33 6.51 -12.98 20.39
C ASP A 33 6.21 -12.95 18.86
N GLY A 34 6.62 -11.87 18.20
CA GLY A 34 7.50 -11.87 17.00
C GLY A 34 7.12 -12.61 15.70
N ALA A 35 5.94 -13.22 15.58
CA ALA A 35 5.40 -13.70 14.30
C ALA A 35 3.86 -13.69 14.29
N PHE A 36 3.26 -13.13 13.24
CA PHE A 36 1.84 -13.00 13.08
C PHE A 36 1.37 -14.42 12.81
N THR A 37 0.52 -14.89 13.70
CA THR A 37 -0.19 -16.14 13.50
C THR A 37 -0.97 -16.09 12.18
N GLU A 38 -1.26 -17.27 11.63
CA GLU A 38 -2.14 -17.43 10.47
C GLU A 38 -3.46 -16.64 10.62
N GLU A 39 -3.95 -16.51 11.86
CA GLU A 39 -5.15 -15.74 12.19
C GLU A 39 -4.94 -14.23 12.08
N GLU A 40 -3.82 -13.71 12.56
CA GLU A 40 -3.49 -12.29 12.45
C GLU A 40 -3.19 -11.88 11.00
N ARG A 41 -2.55 -12.75 10.21
CA ARG A 41 -2.37 -12.53 8.77
C ARG A 41 -3.73 -12.45 8.05
N LYS A 42 -4.66 -13.36 8.37
CA LYS A 42 -6.03 -13.33 7.84
C LYS A 42 -6.80 -12.09 8.31
N TYR A 43 -6.53 -11.62 9.53
CA TYR A 43 -7.10 -10.38 10.03
C TYR A 43 -6.61 -9.17 9.22
N LEU A 44 -5.29 -9.04 9.00
CA LEU A 44 -4.72 -7.97 8.17
C LEU A 44 -5.24 -8.03 6.72
N GLU A 45 -5.35 -9.22 6.13
CA GLU A 45 -5.93 -9.39 4.79
C GLU A 45 -7.37 -8.85 4.73
N ARG A 46 -8.20 -9.18 5.73
CA ARG A 46 -9.58 -8.68 5.80
C ARG A 46 -9.63 -7.17 6.00
N GLN A 47 -8.77 -6.62 6.87
CA GLN A 47 -8.69 -5.19 7.09
C GLN A 47 -8.26 -4.45 5.82
N LEU A 48 -7.31 -5.00 5.05
CA LEU A 48 -6.82 -4.38 3.83
C LEU A 48 -7.90 -4.35 2.73
N LYS A 49 -8.76 -5.37 2.67
CA LYS A 49 -9.89 -5.41 1.75
C LYS A 49 -11.00 -4.40 2.07
N SER A 50 -11.06 -3.95 3.32
CA SER A 50 -12.02 -2.93 3.76
C SER A 50 -11.96 -1.69 2.88
N LEU A 51 -13.14 -1.19 2.50
CA LEU A 51 -13.35 0.07 1.81
C LEU A 51 -12.61 1.23 2.48
N PHE A 52 -12.46 1.19 3.81
CA PHE A 52 -11.85 2.27 4.59
C PHE A 52 -10.45 1.98 5.09
N ALA A 53 -9.79 0.92 4.58
CA ALA A 53 -8.43 0.55 4.98
C ALA A 53 -7.42 1.71 4.87
N PHE A 54 -7.68 2.65 3.97
CA PHE A 54 -6.81 3.80 3.69
C PHE A 54 -7.11 5.03 4.57
N VAL A 55 -8.23 5.06 5.30
CA VAL A 55 -8.62 6.23 6.11
C VAL A 55 -7.66 6.36 7.28
N GLY A 56 -7.04 7.53 7.41
CA GLY A 56 -5.99 7.78 8.42
C GLY A 56 -4.60 7.27 8.02
N CYS A 57 -4.45 6.65 6.84
CA CYS A 57 -3.15 6.21 6.34
C CYS A 57 -2.39 7.36 5.66
N VAL A 58 -1.08 7.31 5.81
CA VAL A 58 -0.15 8.28 5.21
C VAL A 58 0.31 7.75 3.85
N ILE A 59 0.34 8.62 2.84
CA ILE A 59 0.91 8.27 1.54
C ILE A 59 2.42 8.07 1.72
N PRO A 60 3.01 6.95 1.26
CA PRO A 60 4.44 6.70 1.43
C PRO A 60 5.28 7.77 0.72
N ASP A 61 6.39 8.17 1.34
CA ASP A 61 7.30 9.16 0.75
C ASP A 61 7.89 8.66 -0.57
N LYS A 62 8.33 7.40 -0.58
CA LYS A 62 8.90 6.71 -1.74
C LYS A 62 8.42 5.27 -1.79
N VAL A 63 8.30 4.72 -2.99
CA VAL A 63 7.94 3.32 -3.22
C VAL A 63 8.82 2.76 -4.32
N GLU A 64 9.34 1.55 -4.14
CA GLU A 64 10.05 0.84 -5.18
C GLU A 64 9.07 0.07 -6.08
N ILE A 65 9.07 0.40 -7.36
CA ILE A 65 8.25 -0.23 -8.40
C ILE A 65 9.21 -0.69 -9.51
N GLU A 66 9.26 -2.00 -9.78
CA GLU A 66 10.12 -2.59 -10.82
C GLU A 66 11.61 -2.18 -10.72
N GLY A 67 12.14 -2.05 -9.50
CA GLY A 67 13.52 -1.63 -9.25
C GLY A 67 13.77 -0.11 -9.35
N VAL A 68 12.72 0.68 -9.57
CA VAL A 68 12.78 2.15 -9.62
C VAL A 68 12.14 2.74 -8.37
N ILE A 69 12.86 3.63 -7.70
CA ILE A 69 12.35 4.37 -6.54
C ILE A 69 11.53 5.56 -7.03
N VAL A 70 10.23 5.53 -6.77
CA VAL A 70 9.26 6.56 -7.16
C VAL A 70 8.91 7.43 -5.93
N PRO A 71 9.04 8.77 -5.99
CA PRO A 71 8.67 9.67 -4.88
C PRO A 71 7.15 9.93 -4.84
N VAL A 72 6.38 8.92 -4.43
CA VAL A 72 4.91 8.91 -4.53
C VAL A 72 4.26 10.10 -3.83
N HIS A 73 4.63 10.39 -2.58
CA HIS A 73 4.04 11.50 -1.82
C HIS A 73 4.21 12.85 -2.55
N GLU A 74 5.41 13.16 -3.03
CA GLU A 74 5.68 14.41 -3.74
C GLU A 74 4.86 14.51 -5.04
N LEU A 75 4.86 13.45 -5.85
CA LEU A 75 4.12 13.41 -7.11
C LEU A 75 2.62 13.64 -6.88
N VAL A 76 2.04 12.92 -5.92
CA VAL A 76 0.62 13.04 -5.58
C VAL A 76 0.30 14.44 -5.04
N TRP A 77 1.12 14.94 -4.11
CA TRP A 77 0.93 16.27 -3.53
C TRP A 77 0.96 17.37 -4.60
N ARG A 78 1.92 17.33 -5.54
CA ARG A 78 2.00 18.32 -6.62
C ARG A 78 0.76 18.31 -7.52
N MET A 79 0.23 17.12 -7.83
CA MET A 79 -0.94 17.01 -8.70
C MET A 79 -2.22 17.48 -8.03
N ILE A 80 -2.45 17.13 -6.75
CA ILE A 80 -3.65 17.53 -6.01
C ILE A 80 -3.69 19.03 -5.74
N ASN A 81 -2.53 19.65 -5.43
CA ASN A 81 -2.49 21.08 -5.07
C ASN A 81 -2.39 22.00 -6.28
N LYS A 82 -2.40 21.47 -7.50
CA LYS A 82 -2.31 22.28 -8.71
C LYS A 82 -3.68 22.91 -9.01
N GLN A 83 -3.72 24.24 -9.17
CA GLN A 83 -4.97 24.96 -9.45
C GLN A 83 -5.56 24.62 -10.82
N ASN A 84 -4.70 24.47 -11.83
CA ASN A 84 -5.10 24.13 -13.20
C ASN A 84 -4.28 22.91 -13.65
N ILE A 85 -4.93 21.75 -13.65
CA ILE A 85 -4.36 20.49 -14.15
C ILE A 85 -4.76 20.33 -15.62
N THR A 86 -3.82 19.95 -16.48
CA THR A 86 -4.10 19.72 -17.90
C THR A 86 -4.60 18.28 -18.13
N GLU A 87 -5.19 18.02 -19.31
CA GLU A 87 -5.64 16.67 -19.66
C GLU A 87 -4.48 15.67 -19.72
N ASP A 88 -3.31 16.09 -20.21
CA ASP A 88 -2.09 15.27 -20.23
C ASP A 88 -1.62 14.91 -18.81
N GLU A 89 -1.74 15.84 -17.86
CA GLU A 89 -1.40 15.61 -16.46
C GLU A 89 -2.42 14.69 -15.77
N ILE A 90 -3.70 14.80 -16.12
CA ILE A 90 -4.73 13.85 -15.68
C ILE A 90 -4.42 12.45 -16.24
N ALA A 91 -4.01 12.34 -17.51
CA ALA A 91 -3.60 11.07 -18.09
C ALA A 91 -2.38 10.49 -17.37
N TYR A 92 -1.40 11.33 -17.03
CA TYR A 92 -0.24 10.92 -16.22
C TYR A 92 -0.65 10.47 -14.80
N ALA A 93 -1.56 11.19 -14.14
CA ALA A 93 -2.10 10.80 -12.83
C ALA A 93 -2.77 9.42 -12.88
N ARG A 94 -3.51 9.12 -13.96
CA ARG A 94 -4.14 7.81 -14.17
C ARG A 94 -3.10 6.71 -14.36
N GLN A 95 -2.08 6.93 -15.18
CA GLN A 95 -0.98 5.98 -15.35
C GLN A 95 -0.25 5.71 -14.03
N LEU A 96 0.05 6.76 -13.26
CA LEU A 96 0.64 6.61 -11.94
C LEU A 96 -0.27 5.80 -11.01
N ALA A 97 -1.58 6.08 -11.00
CA ALA A 97 -2.54 5.32 -10.20
C ALA A 97 -2.57 3.83 -10.57
N ASP A 98 -2.43 3.48 -11.85
CA ASP A 98 -2.41 2.09 -12.31
C ASP A 98 -1.10 1.38 -11.92
N MET A 99 0.04 2.07 -11.99
CA MET A 99 1.31 1.56 -11.47
C MET A 99 1.25 1.30 -9.96
N LEU A 100 0.68 2.24 -9.20
CA LEU A 100 0.51 2.10 -7.75
C LEU A 100 -0.48 0.98 -7.40
N GLU A 101 -1.53 0.77 -8.20
CA GLU A 101 -2.46 -0.36 -8.02
C GLU A 101 -1.76 -1.69 -8.24
N ALA A 102 -0.92 -1.81 -9.27
CA ALA A 102 -0.13 -3.02 -9.50
C ALA A 102 0.80 -3.33 -8.30
N LYS A 103 1.49 -2.32 -7.77
CA LYS A 103 2.31 -2.46 -6.57
C LYS A 103 1.49 -2.84 -5.33
N LYS A 104 0.33 -2.21 -5.13
CA LYS A 104 -0.59 -2.52 -4.03
C LYS A 104 -1.06 -3.98 -4.11
N ASN A 105 -1.41 -4.46 -5.31
CA ASN A 105 -1.83 -5.85 -5.52
C ASN A 105 -0.66 -6.83 -5.29
N TYR A 106 0.56 -6.43 -5.63
CA TYR A 106 1.75 -7.21 -5.31
C TYR A 106 1.97 -7.30 -3.79
N ASN A 107 1.81 -6.21 -3.04
CA ASN A 107 1.90 -6.24 -1.58
C ASN A 107 0.82 -7.14 -0.96
N GLU A 108 -0.42 -7.09 -1.46
CA GLU A 108 -1.49 -8.01 -1.06
C GLU A 108 -1.15 -9.47 -1.34
N PHE A 109 -0.57 -9.76 -2.52
CA PHE A 109 -0.14 -11.10 -2.86
C PHE A 109 0.93 -11.61 -1.88
N ARG A 110 1.95 -10.80 -1.61
CA ARG A 110 3.01 -11.15 -0.65
C ARG A 110 2.47 -11.37 0.76
N LEU A 111 1.60 -10.48 1.23
CA LEU A 111 0.93 -10.62 2.53
C LEU A 111 0.19 -11.96 2.67
N LYS A 112 -0.34 -12.49 1.57
CA LYS A 112 -1.11 -13.73 1.56
C LYS A 112 -0.25 -14.99 1.40
N HIS A 113 0.87 -14.91 0.67
CA HIS A 113 1.57 -16.08 0.17
C HIS A 113 3.00 -16.24 0.68
N ASP A 114 3.64 -15.16 1.11
CA ASP A 114 5.03 -15.21 1.58
C ASP A 114 5.07 -15.60 3.06
N ASP A 115 6.17 -16.25 3.45
CA ASP A 115 6.54 -16.39 4.86
C ASP A 115 7.22 -15.08 5.30
N LEU A 116 6.49 -14.31 6.12
CA LEU A 116 6.85 -12.95 6.50
C LEU A 116 6.97 -12.84 8.02
N THR A 117 7.96 -12.09 8.49
CA THR A 117 7.98 -11.62 9.88
C THR A 117 6.92 -10.55 10.12
N ASP A 118 6.64 -10.24 11.38
CA ASP A 118 5.67 -9.20 11.77
C ASP A 118 5.95 -7.87 11.12
N GLU A 119 7.18 -7.43 11.28
CA GLU A 119 7.64 -6.17 10.75
C GLU A 119 7.48 -6.14 9.22
N GLN A 120 7.73 -7.25 8.53
CA GLN A 120 7.56 -7.31 7.08
C GLN A 120 6.09 -7.26 6.66
N ALA A 121 5.21 -7.98 7.35
CA ALA A 121 3.79 -7.95 7.09
C ALA A 121 3.17 -6.58 7.42
N GLU A 122 3.54 -5.99 8.55
CA GLU A 122 3.09 -4.66 8.96
C GLU A 122 3.53 -3.58 7.96
N ASN A 123 4.78 -3.64 7.49
CA ASN A 123 5.29 -2.73 6.47
C ASN A 123 4.54 -2.88 5.13
N LEU A 124 4.29 -4.10 4.67
CA LEU A 124 3.53 -4.35 3.44
C LEU A 124 2.08 -3.85 3.57
N TYR A 125 1.46 -4.06 4.74
CA TYR A 125 0.11 -3.61 5.02
C TYR A 125 0.01 -2.08 4.99
N PHE A 126 0.89 -1.38 5.72
CA PHE A 126 0.86 0.08 5.75
C PHE A 126 1.23 0.70 4.40
N GLU A 127 2.21 0.14 3.68
CA GLU A 127 2.50 0.58 2.32
C GLU A 127 1.28 0.41 1.42
N ALA A 128 0.60 -0.75 1.47
CA ALA A 128 -0.60 -1.00 0.67
C ALA A 128 -1.75 -0.02 1.00
N CYS A 129 -2.01 0.28 2.28
CA CYS A 129 -3.01 1.28 2.66
C CYS A 129 -2.64 2.69 2.20
N GLY A 130 -1.37 3.07 2.31
CA GLY A 130 -0.87 4.35 1.80
C GLY A 130 -0.95 4.46 0.28
N LEU A 131 -0.68 3.37 -0.44
CA LEU A 131 -0.88 3.28 -1.89
C LEU A 131 -2.36 3.43 -2.27
N MET A 132 -3.27 2.78 -1.56
CA MET A 132 -4.72 2.99 -1.76
C MET A 132 -5.10 4.46 -1.60
N ARG A 133 -4.58 5.13 -0.55
CA ARG A 133 -4.84 6.55 -0.31
C ARG A 133 -4.36 7.43 -1.48
N ALA A 134 -3.19 7.13 -2.04
CA ALA A 134 -2.64 7.83 -3.20
C ALA A 134 -3.48 7.58 -4.47
N ILE A 135 -3.81 6.32 -4.75
CA ILE A 135 -4.59 5.90 -5.93
C ILE A 135 -5.93 6.63 -5.98
N ILE A 136 -6.66 6.68 -4.86
CA ILE A 136 -7.96 7.35 -4.79
C ILE A 136 -7.81 8.84 -5.10
N SER A 137 -6.84 9.48 -4.45
CA SER A 137 -6.55 10.89 -4.68
C SER A 137 -6.20 11.21 -6.13
N LEU A 138 -5.42 10.36 -6.79
CA LEU A 138 -5.06 10.55 -8.20
C LEU A 138 -6.25 10.32 -9.13
N ARG A 139 -7.12 9.35 -8.83
CA ARG A 139 -8.30 9.04 -9.66
C ARG A 139 -9.43 10.05 -9.50
N GLU A 140 -9.46 10.80 -8.39
CA GLU A 140 -10.40 11.92 -8.21
C GLU A 140 -10.02 13.15 -9.04
N LEU A 141 -8.80 13.20 -9.59
CA LEU A 141 -8.38 14.26 -10.50
C LEU A 141 -9.13 14.14 -11.83
N GLY A 142 -9.82 15.21 -12.20
CA GLY A 142 -10.53 15.32 -13.47
C GLY A 142 -11.96 15.85 -13.34
N ASP A 143 -12.73 15.58 -14.38
CA ASP A 143 -14.12 16.01 -14.52
C ASP A 143 -15.09 15.22 -13.62
N GLU A 144 -16.34 15.66 -13.58
CA GLU A 144 -17.39 15.04 -12.77
C GLU A 144 -17.62 13.56 -13.14
N ARG A 145 -17.46 13.21 -14.41
CA ARG A 145 -17.58 11.82 -14.87
C ARG A 145 -16.51 10.93 -14.25
N THR A 146 -15.28 11.42 -14.14
CA THR A 146 -14.18 10.69 -13.50
C THR A 146 -14.47 10.47 -12.01
N ARG A 147 -14.92 11.51 -11.31
CA ARG A 147 -15.32 11.40 -9.88
C ARG A 147 -16.47 10.43 -9.67
N GLN A 148 -17.46 10.44 -10.57
CA GLN A 148 -18.58 9.51 -10.54
C GLN A 148 -18.12 8.05 -10.68
N ALA A 149 -17.16 7.77 -11.58
CA ALA A 149 -16.58 6.43 -11.73
C ALA A 149 -15.82 5.96 -10.48
N VAL A 150 -15.11 6.87 -9.78
CA VAL A 150 -14.50 6.56 -8.47
C VAL A 150 -15.58 6.24 -7.45
N ALA A 151 -16.66 7.02 -7.40
CA ALA A 151 -17.77 6.80 -6.48
C ALA A 151 -18.51 5.47 -6.74
N ASP A 152 -18.67 5.07 -8.01
CA ASP A 152 -19.21 3.77 -8.40
C ASP A 152 -18.33 2.63 -7.86
N ARG A 153 -17.01 2.71 -8.06
CA ARG A 153 -16.06 1.70 -7.56
C ARG A 153 -16.04 1.60 -6.03
N MET A 154 -16.19 2.73 -5.33
CA MET A 154 -16.34 2.73 -3.87
C MET A 154 -17.64 2.06 -3.42
N ARG A 155 -18.74 2.24 -4.17
CA ARG A 155 -19.99 1.53 -3.92
C ARG A 155 -19.84 0.02 -4.11
N GLU A 156 -19.15 -0.41 -5.15
CA GLU A 156 -18.89 -1.85 -5.38
C GLU A 156 -18.08 -2.47 -4.24
N ARG A 157 -16.99 -1.82 -3.82
CA ARG A 157 -16.20 -2.26 -2.65
C ARG A 157 -17.04 -2.33 -1.37
N LYS A 158 -17.92 -1.35 -1.14
CA LYS A 158 -18.85 -1.37 0.00
C LYS A 158 -19.75 -2.61 0.00
N ILE A 159 -20.22 -3.04 -1.18
CA ILE A 159 -21.05 -4.23 -1.33
C ILE A 159 -20.22 -5.49 -1.05
N GLU A 160 -18.96 -5.53 -1.52
CA GLU A 160 -18.05 -6.64 -1.26
C GLU A 160 -17.73 -6.79 0.23
N ASP A 161 -17.41 -5.70 0.93
CA ASP A 161 -17.20 -5.68 2.38
C ASP A 161 -18.41 -6.22 3.14
N ALA A 162 -19.61 -5.78 2.77
CA ALA A 162 -20.84 -6.23 3.40
C ALA A 162 -21.05 -7.75 3.21
N ARG A 163 -20.71 -8.29 2.02
CA ARG A 163 -20.77 -9.73 1.75
C ARG A 163 -19.76 -10.50 2.61
N GLN A 164 -18.52 -10.03 2.70
CA GLN A 164 -17.48 -10.67 3.51
C GLN A 164 -17.82 -10.64 5.00
N LEU A 165 -18.40 -9.54 5.50
CA LEU A 165 -18.88 -9.45 6.88
C LEU A 165 -20.01 -10.44 7.17
N ILE A 166 -20.98 -10.59 6.26
CA ILE A 166 -22.06 -11.58 6.38
C ILE A 166 -21.48 -13.00 6.41
N GLU A 167 -20.50 -13.31 5.57
CA GLU A 167 -19.83 -14.61 5.55
C GLU A 167 -19.08 -14.89 6.86
N PHE A 168 -18.37 -13.88 7.39
CA PHE A 168 -17.72 -13.98 8.69
C PHE A 168 -18.71 -14.30 9.81
N ILE A 169 -19.84 -13.58 9.88
CA ILE A 169 -20.88 -13.83 10.90
C ILE A 169 -21.44 -15.26 10.80
N LYS A 170 -21.62 -15.79 9.59
CA LYS A 170 -22.11 -17.17 9.39
C LYS A 170 -21.14 -18.24 9.89
N ASN A 171 -19.83 -17.96 9.85
CA ASN A 171 -18.78 -18.89 10.26
C ASN A 171 -18.48 -18.86 11.77
N ILE A 172 -19.11 -17.97 12.54
CA ILE A 172 -18.98 -17.86 14.01
C ILE A 172 -19.99 -18.78 14.74
N ARG A 173 -20.62 -19.72 14.03
CA ARG A 173 -21.68 -20.57 14.58
C ARG A 173 -21.22 -22.00 14.82
#